data_AF-A0AAU5AFF3-F1
#
_entry.id   AF-A0AAU5AFF3-F1
#
_cell.length_a   1.000
_cell.length_b   1.000
_cell.length_c   1.000
_cell.angle_alpha   90.00
_cell.angle_beta   90.00
_cell.angle_gamma   90.00
#
_symmetry.space_group_name_H-M   'P 1'
#
loop_
_entity.id
_entity.type
_entity.pdbx_description
1 polymer ?
#
loop_
_entity_poly.entity_id
_entity_poly.type
_entity_poly.pdbx_seq_one_letter_code
_entity_poly.pdbx_strand_id
1 'polypeptide(L)'
;MKIRRLGAAAEGGSIWDHRADETADGRARASGMMTFMPMETDELFEGDTAACVPVADEATGEVRLLSERCSTCIFRPGNPFRATMSARVRNMIADAVADEGHVTCHSTLPGSSPADVEPAICRGFADTYGDRSLALRLGDALGLIREVPPPS
;
A
#
# COMPACT_ATOMS: atom_id res chain seq x y z
N MET A 1 -6.26 -40.73 35.98
CA MET A 1 -4.99 -40.61 36.74
C MET A 1 -3.97 -39.89 35.86
N LYS A 2 -3.41 -38.75 36.34
CA LYS A 2 -2.29 -37.92 35.83
C LYS A 2 -2.54 -37.24 34.46
N ILE A 3 -2.93 -35.96 34.35
CA ILE A 3 -2.25 -34.69 34.71
C ILE A 3 -0.75 -34.70 34.39
N ARG A 4 -0.32 -33.90 33.40
CA ARG A 4 0.85 -33.00 33.45
C ARG A 4 0.63 -31.79 32.55
N ARG A 5 0.23 -30.66 33.17
CA ARG A 5 0.72 -29.32 32.81
C ARG A 5 2.20 -29.23 33.24
N LEU A 6 2.99 -28.44 32.50
CA LEU A 6 4.23 -27.70 32.84
C LEU A 6 5.00 -27.55 31.50
N GLY A 7 5.49 -26.38 31.09
CA GLY A 7 5.69 -25.13 31.80
C GLY A 7 5.89 -23.95 30.85
N ALA A 8 5.97 -22.78 31.48
CA ALA A 8 6.19 -21.48 30.90
C ALA A 8 7.68 -21.12 30.85
N ALA A 9 7.93 -19.98 30.17
CA ALA A 9 9.08 -19.05 30.24
C ALA A 9 10.19 -19.20 29.18
N ALA A 10 10.22 -18.20 28.30
CA ALA A 10 11.39 -17.44 27.80
C ALA A 10 10.80 -16.41 26.81
N GLU A 11 10.48 -15.17 27.17
CA GLU A 11 11.41 -14.04 27.38
C GLU A 11 12.48 -13.96 26.28
N GLY A 12 12.26 -13.08 25.30
CA GLY A 12 13.19 -12.80 24.20
C GLY A 12 12.75 -11.52 23.50
N GLY A 13 13.54 -10.45 23.70
CA GLY A 13 13.20 -9.06 23.45
C GLY A 13 12.83 -8.70 22.00
N SER A 14 11.96 -7.69 21.90
CA SER A 14 11.61 -7.01 20.67
C SER A 14 12.82 -6.28 20.09
N ILE A 15 13.11 -6.57 18.81
CA ILE A 15 14.18 -6.02 17.98
C ILE A 15 14.04 -4.51 17.65
N TRP A 16 13.20 -3.77 18.40
CA TRP A 16 12.79 -2.40 18.08
C TRP A 16 13.18 -1.38 19.15
N ASP A 17 14.31 -1.58 19.84
CA ASP A 17 14.87 -0.62 20.79
C ASP A 17 16.19 -0.04 20.26
N HIS A 18 16.09 1.05 19.48
CA HIS A 18 17.21 1.97 19.30
C HIS A 18 16.77 3.41 19.59
N ARG A 19 17.02 3.75 20.85
CA ARG A 19 17.05 5.08 21.43
C ARG A 19 18.19 5.90 20.81
N ALA A 20 17.88 7.14 20.45
CA ALA A 20 18.83 8.19 20.12
C ALA A 20 19.73 8.56 21.31
N ASP A 21 21.00 8.87 21.05
CA ASP A 21 21.74 10.08 21.47
C ASP A 21 23.22 9.89 21.11
N GLU A 22 23.86 10.87 20.46
CA GLU A 22 25.24 11.27 20.79
C GLU A 22 25.62 12.57 20.08
N THR A 23 25.74 13.62 20.89
CA THR A 23 26.24 14.96 20.60
C THR A 23 27.78 15.05 20.69
N ALA A 24 28.42 15.85 19.83
CA ALA A 24 29.66 16.62 20.12
C ALA A 24 29.91 17.61 18.95
N ASP A 25 29.71 18.92 19.12
CA ASP A 25 30.63 19.98 19.60
C ASP A 25 31.69 20.46 18.57
N GLY A 26 31.82 21.78 18.44
CA GLY A 26 32.79 22.44 17.56
C GLY A 26 32.45 23.89 17.16
N ARG A 27 32.61 24.84 18.09
CA ARG A 27 32.54 26.29 17.81
C ARG A 27 33.76 26.81 17.05
N ALA A 28 33.56 27.71 16.07
CA ALA A 28 34.39 28.90 15.86
C ALA A 28 33.68 29.92 14.95
N ARG A 29 33.97 31.20 15.19
CA ARG A 29 33.24 32.41 14.78
C ARG A 29 33.73 33.00 13.45
N ALA A 30 32.87 33.70 12.72
CA ALA A 30 33.17 35.05 12.19
C ALA A 30 31.92 35.73 11.62
N SER A 31 31.86 37.03 11.84
CA SER A 31 30.79 37.97 11.50
C SER A 31 30.76 38.27 10.00
N GLY A 32 29.55 38.41 9.44
CA GLY A 32 29.34 38.88 8.07
C GLY A 32 27.86 39.11 7.79
N MET A 33 27.36 40.32 8.09
CA MET A 33 26.10 40.82 7.57
C MET A 33 26.16 40.83 6.04
N MET A 34 25.47 39.88 5.40
CA MET A 34 25.10 39.97 4.00
C MET A 34 23.62 39.64 3.88
N THR A 35 22.85 40.72 3.74
CA THR A 35 21.65 40.85 2.91
C THR A 35 20.70 39.66 2.89
N PHE A 36 19.63 39.83 3.66
CA PHE A 36 18.33 39.18 3.53
C PHE A 36 17.90 39.07 2.05
N MET A 37 18.08 37.90 1.42
CA MET A 37 17.40 37.59 0.16
C MET A 37 15.99 37.12 0.51
N PRO A 38 14.94 37.69 -0.10
CA PRO A 38 13.58 37.21 0.12
C PRO A 38 13.50 35.76 -0.34
N MET A 39 12.89 34.92 0.49
CA MET A 39 12.46 33.59 0.10
C MET A 39 11.37 33.75 -0.96
N GLU A 40 11.75 33.67 -2.23
CA GLU A 40 10.80 33.41 -3.31
C GLU A 40 10.29 31.97 -3.10
N THR A 41 9.12 31.91 -2.46
CA THR A 41 8.32 30.71 -2.31
C THR A 41 7.47 30.62 -3.56
N ASP A 42 8.03 30.11 -4.67
CA ASP A 42 7.26 30.01 -5.90
C ASP A 42 7.75 28.92 -6.88
N GLU A 43 8.23 27.79 -6.37
CA GLU A 43 8.28 26.56 -7.16
C GLU A 43 7.74 25.41 -6.35
N LEU A 44 6.39 25.33 -6.32
CA LEU A 44 5.70 24.07 -6.16
C LEU A 44 6.34 23.10 -7.16
N PHE A 45 7.09 22.13 -6.63
CA PHE A 45 7.64 21.03 -7.40
C PHE A 45 6.47 20.15 -7.86
N GLU A 46 5.75 20.61 -8.89
CA GLU A 46 4.77 19.86 -9.65
C GLU A 46 5.54 18.89 -10.55
N GLY A 47 6.11 17.86 -9.95
CA GLY A 47 6.90 16.88 -10.69
C GLY A 47 7.10 15.62 -9.89
N ASP A 48 6.53 14.53 -10.40
CA ASP A 48 6.86 13.16 -10.01
C ASP A 48 6.16 12.60 -8.75
N THR A 49 4.89 12.93 -8.55
CA THR A 49 3.99 11.83 -8.18
C THR A 49 3.57 11.18 -9.49
N ALA A 50 4.08 9.99 -9.78
CA ALA A 50 3.41 9.11 -10.72
C ALA A 50 1.96 9.05 -10.25
N ALA A 51 1.05 9.73 -10.96
CA ALA A 51 -0.31 9.93 -10.49
C ALA A 51 -0.92 8.56 -10.23
N CYS A 52 -1.01 8.19 -8.95
CA CYS A 52 -1.71 6.99 -8.53
C CYS A 52 -3.17 7.24 -8.87
N VAL A 53 -3.58 6.80 -10.06
CA VAL A 53 -4.96 6.94 -10.50
C VAL A 53 -5.84 6.18 -9.47
N PRO A 54 -6.76 6.86 -8.79
CA PRO A 54 -7.44 6.32 -7.63
C PRO A 54 -8.42 5.21 -8.01
N VAL A 55 -8.53 4.18 -7.16
CA VAL A 55 -9.54 3.12 -7.32
C VAL A 55 -10.94 3.53 -6.86
N ALA A 56 -11.04 4.66 -6.15
CA ALA A 56 -12.30 5.29 -5.80
C ALA A 56 -12.63 6.42 -6.78
N ASP A 57 -13.91 6.62 -7.05
CA ASP A 57 -14.42 7.82 -7.70
C ASP A 57 -14.46 8.96 -6.68
N GLU A 58 -13.83 10.10 -7.01
CA GLU A 58 -13.68 11.22 -6.07
C GLU A 58 -15.00 11.93 -5.79
N ALA A 59 -15.92 11.97 -6.75
CA ALA A 59 -17.19 12.69 -6.63
C ALA A 59 -18.22 11.93 -5.79
N THR A 60 -18.23 10.60 -5.91
CA THR A 60 -19.24 9.72 -5.30
C THR A 60 -18.71 8.92 -4.11
N GLY A 61 -17.39 8.73 -4.03
CA GLY A 61 -16.77 7.81 -3.09
C GLY A 61 -16.94 6.33 -3.45
N GLU A 62 -17.52 6.01 -4.63
CA GLU A 62 -17.66 4.63 -5.07
C GLU A 62 -16.29 3.98 -5.26
N VAL A 63 -16.09 2.81 -4.65
CA VAL A 63 -14.85 2.04 -4.74
C VAL A 63 -15.02 0.97 -5.82
N ARG A 64 -14.21 1.07 -6.89
CA ARG A 64 -14.22 0.11 -7.98
C ARG A 64 -13.53 -1.17 -7.55
N LEU A 65 -14.20 -2.29 -7.72
CA LEU A 65 -13.68 -3.62 -7.42
C LEU A 65 -13.94 -4.53 -8.62
N LEU A 66 -12.93 -5.26 -9.11
CA LEU A 66 -13.18 -6.20 -10.21
C LEU A 66 -14.22 -7.23 -9.80
N SER A 67 -15.26 -7.51 -10.59
CA SER A 67 -16.33 -8.48 -10.25
C SER A 67 -15.81 -9.93 -10.17
N GLU A 68 -14.77 -10.24 -10.93
CA GLU A 68 -14.14 -11.56 -10.96
C GLU A 68 -12.61 -11.46 -11.07
N ARG A 69 -11.92 -12.59 -10.89
CA ARG A 69 -10.47 -12.65 -11.08
C ARG A 69 -10.15 -12.54 -12.57
N CYS A 70 -9.33 -11.57 -12.94
CA CYS A 70 -8.86 -11.42 -14.32
C CYS A 70 -8.08 -12.66 -14.81
N SER A 71 -7.97 -12.82 -16.13
CA SER A 71 -7.36 -14.01 -16.78
C SER A 71 -5.93 -14.30 -16.32
N THR A 72 -5.17 -13.25 -15.96
CA THR A 72 -3.78 -13.30 -15.50
C THR A 72 -3.61 -13.10 -13.99
N CYS A 73 -4.69 -13.26 -13.20
CA CYS A 73 -4.71 -12.98 -11.77
C CYS A 73 -3.59 -13.71 -11.00
N ILE A 74 -2.81 -12.94 -10.23
CA ILE A 74 -1.69 -13.43 -9.40
C ILE A 74 -2.14 -14.35 -8.24
N PHE A 75 -3.43 -14.29 -7.86
CA PHE A 75 -4.04 -15.14 -6.84
C PHE A 75 -4.63 -16.43 -7.40
N ARG A 76 -4.60 -16.64 -8.73
CA ARG A 76 -5.05 -17.90 -9.34
C ARG A 76 -4.07 -19.03 -8.97
N PRO A 77 -4.57 -20.21 -8.55
CA PRO A 77 -3.72 -21.38 -8.39
C PRO A 77 -2.94 -21.69 -9.69
N GLY A 78 -1.64 -21.96 -9.56
CA GLY A 78 -0.77 -22.23 -10.72
C GLY A 78 -0.33 -21.00 -11.51
N ASN A 79 -0.59 -19.77 -11.04
CA ASN A 79 -0.07 -18.56 -11.69
C ASN A 79 1.48 -18.56 -11.69
N PRO A 80 2.15 -18.38 -12.84
CA PRO A 80 3.60 -18.40 -12.94
C PRO A 80 4.30 -17.32 -12.09
N PHE A 81 3.74 -16.11 -11.98
CA PHE A 81 4.33 -15.02 -11.21
C PHE A 81 4.41 -15.34 -9.73
N ARG A 82 3.45 -16.10 -9.19
CA ARG A 82 3.49 -16.54 -7.80
C ARG A 82 4.61 -17.56 -7.57
N ALA A 83 5.00 -18.32 -8.59
CA ALA A 83 6.12 -19.26 -8.53
C ALA A 83 7.48 -18.56 -8.74
N THR A 84 7.58 -17.66 -9.72
CA THR A 84 8.85 -17.02 -10.11
C THR A 84 9.19 -15.77 -9.29
N MET A 85 8.19 -15.06 -8.75
CA MET A 85 8.36 -13.81 -8.01
C MET A 85 7.69 -13.85 -6.63
N SER A 86 7.74 -15.01 -5.97
CA SER A 86 7.04 -15.27 -4.71
C SER A 86 7.36 -14.26 -3.60
N ALA A 87 8.61 -13.82 -3.47
CA ALA A 87 9.00 -12.82 -2.47
C ALA A 87 8.40 -11.44 -2.76
N ARG A 88 8.44 -10.99 -4.03
CA ARG A 88 7.86 -9.71 -4.45
C ARG A 88 6.36 -9.67 -4.22
N VAL A 89 5.65 -10.73 -4.60
CA VAL A 89 4.19 -10.84 -4.38
C VAL A 89 3.86 -10.83 -2.90
N ARG A 90 4.62 -11.57 -2.07
CA ARG A 90 4.41 -11.57 -0.61
C ARG A 90 4.63 -10.20 0.01
N ASN A 91 5.70 -9.49 -0.38
CA ASN A 91 5.98 -8.17 0.16
C ASN A 91 4.89 -7.17 -0.22
N MET A 92 4.50 -7.12 -1.50
CA MET A 92 3.40 -6.26 -1.96
C MET A 92 2.10 -6.50 -1.18
N ILE A 93 1.76 -7.76 -0.89
CA ILE A 93 0.58 -8.09 -0.08
C ILE A 93 0.79 -7.65 1.38
N ALA A 94 1.97 -7.89 1.94
CA ALA A 94 2.29 -7.52 3.31
C ALA A 94 2.19 -6.00 3.52
N ASP A 95 2.74 -5.22 2.60
CA ASP A 95 2.67 -3.75 2.62
C ASP A 95 1.21 -3.29 2.54
N ALA A 96 0.45 -3.81 1.56
CA ALA A 96 -0.97 -3.47 1.40
C ALA A 96 -1.81 -3.83 2.64
N VAL A 97 -1.50 -4.93 3.34
CA VAL A 97 -2.21 -5.32 4.57
C VAL A 97 -1.77 -4.48 5.78
N ALA A 98 -0.49 -4.11 5.86
CA ALA A 98 0.05 -3.30 6.95
C ALA A 98 -0.55 -1.88 6.94
N ASP A 99 -0.74 -1.31 5.75
CA ASP A 99 -1.26 0.04 5.56
C ASP A 99 -2.80 0.10 5.53
N GLU A 100 -3.49 -1.01 5.84
CA GLU A 100 -4.93 -1.17 5.62
C GLU A 100 -5.37 -0.81 4.19
N GLY A 101 -4.46 -0.97 3.24
CA GLY A 101 -4.61 -0.59 1.84
C GLY A 101 -5.30 -1.65 0.99
N HIS A 102 -4.95 -1.67 -0.29
CA HIS A 102 -5.47 -2.63 -1.27
C HIS A 102 -4.43 -2.89 -2.35
N VAL A 103 -4.65 -3.94 -3.13
CA VAL A 103 -3.89 -4.19 -4.36
C VAL A 103 -4.75 -3.82 -5.55
N THR A 104 -4.33 -2.82 -6.32
CA THR A 104 -4.93 -2.49 -7.62
C THR A 104 -4.70 -3.62 -8.61
N CYS A 105 -5.70 -3.95 -9.42
CA CYS A 105 -5.53 -4.97 -10.44
C CYS A 105 -4.54 -4.48 -11.51
N HIS A 106 -3.53 -5.30 -11.82
CA HIS A 106 -2.55 -4.93 -12.83
C HIS A 106 -3.17 -4.80 -14.22
N SER A 107 -4.26 -5.52 -14.51
CA SER A 107 -4.96 -5.40 -15.80
C SER A 107 -5.72 -4.09 -15.96
N THR A 108 -5.90 -3.32 -14.89
CA THR A 108 -6.56 -2.00 -14.91
C THR A 108 -5.57 -0.86 -14.68
N LEU A 109 -4.27 -1.14 -14.58
CA LEU A 109 -3.26 -0.11 -14.41
C LEU A 109 -3.06 0.68 -15.71
N PRO A 110 -2.82 2.00 -15.64
CA PRO A 110 -2.36 2.78 -16.78
C PRO A 110 -1.14 2.13 -17.45
N GLY A 111 -1.17 2.03 -18.78
CA GLY A 111 -0.12 1.37 -19.57
C GLY A 111 -0.26 -0.16 -19.71
N SER A 112 -1.10 -0.81 -18.89
CA SER A 112 -1.47 -2.23 -19.05
C SER A 112 -2.88 -2.42 -19.63
N SER A 113 -3.71 -1.38 -19.57
CA SER A 113 -5.11 -1.39 -19.99
C SER A 113 -5.38 -0.33 -21.07
N PRO A 114 -6.46 -0.46 -21.87
CA PRO A 114 -6.97 0.63 -22.70
C PRO A 114 -7.17 1.94 -21.91
N ALA A 115 -7.05 3.08 -22.60
CA ALA A 115 -7.02 4.41 -21.97
C ALA A 115 -8.31 4.78 -21.21
N ASP A 116 -9.41 4.12 -21.52
CA ASP A 116 -10.74 4.31 -20.93
C ASP A 116 -11.02 3.39 -19.73
N VAL A 117 -10.08 2.51 -19.36
CA VAL A 117 -10.24 1.63 -18.22
C VAL A 117 -9.68 2.28 -16.96
N GLU A 118 -10.57 2.53 -16.01
CA GLU A 118 -10.21 3.04 -14.69
C GLU A 118 -9.61 1.93 -13.79
N PRO A 119 -8.67 2.27 -12.89
CA PRO A 119 -8.14 1.33 -11.92
C PRO A 119 -9.23 0.77 -10.99
N ALA A 120 -9.15 -0.53 -10.73
CA ALA A 120 -10.03 -1.21 -9.80
C ALA A 120 -9.24 -2.07 -8.82
N ILE A 121 -9.80 -2.29 -7.63
CA ILE A 121 -9.24 -3.23 -6.65
C ILE A 121 -9.25 -4.65 -7.24
N CYS A 122 -8.17 -5.39 -7.02
CA CYS A 122 -8.03 -6.77 -7.47
C CYS A 122 -8.99 -7.70 -6.72
N ARG A 123 -9.84 -8.43 -7.47
CA ARG A 123 -10.75 -9.43 -6.88
C ARG A 123 -10.03 -10.49 -6.06
N GLY A 124 -8.90 -11.01 -6.55
CA GLY A 124 -8.15 -12.04 -5.84
C GLY A 124 -7.60 -11.56 -4.48
N PHE A 125 -7.23 -10.27 -4.37
CA PHE A 125 -6.84 -9.67 -3.10
C PHE A 125 -8.06 -9.50 -2.20
N ALA A 126 -9.16 -8.95 -2.71
CA ALA A 126 -10.40 -8.75 -1.95
C ALA A 126 -10.93 -10.07 -1.36
N ASP A 127 -10.96 -11.15 -2.16
CA ASP A 127 -11.40 -12.48 -1.69
C ASP A 127 -10.53 -13.03 -0.55
N THR A 128 -9.23 -12.67 -0.51
CA THR A 128 -8.24 -13.29 0.38
C THR A 128 -7.95 -12.42 1.61
N TYR A 129 -7.99 -11.10 1.47
CA TYR A 129 -7.55 -10.10 2.45
C TYR A 129 -8.49 -8.89 2.55
N GLY A 130 -9.72 -8.99 2.02
CA GLY A 130 -10.64 -7.85 1.95
C GLY A 130 -11.00 -7.25 3.31
N ASP A 131 -11.03 -8.09 4.36
CA ASP A 131 -11.23 -7.69 5.75
C ASP A 131 -10.10 -6.81 6.31
N ARG A 132 -8.93 -6.82 5.66
CA ARG A 132 -7.78 -5.99 6.02
C ARG A 132 -7.76 -4.64 5.31
N SER A 133 -8.55 -4.48 4.26
CA SER A 133 -8.60 -3.24 3.48
C SER A 133 -9.61 -2.26 4.07
N LEU A 134 -9.18 -1.03 4.37
CA LEU A 134 -10.06 0.04 4.82
C LEU A 134 -11.06 0.42 3.73
N ALA A 135 -10.60 0.55 2.48
CA ALA A 135 -11.47 0.89 1.35
C ALA A 135 -12.59 -0.14 1.14
N LEU A 136 -12.27 -1.45 1.23
CA LEU A 136 -13.29 -2.50 1.08
C LEU A 136 -14.23 -2.56 2.27
N ARG A 137 -13.73 -2.43 3.51
CA ARG A 137 -14.58 -2.43 4.71
C ARG A 137 -15.57 -1.26 4.72
N LEU A 138 -15.08 -0.04 4.45
CA LEU A 138 -15.93 1.15 4.43
C LEU A 138 -16.85 1.12 3.21
N GLY A 139 -16.34 0.75 2.04
CA GLY A 139 -17.14 0.62 0.84
C GLY A 139 -18.28 -0.36 1.01
N ASP A 140 -18.04 -1.54 1.60
CA ASP A 140 -19.09 -2.53 1.87
C ASP A 140 -20.10 -2.03 2.91
N ALA A 141 -19.62 -1.49 4.03
CA ALA A 141 -20.47 -0.97 5.10
C ALA A 141 -21.37 0.20 4.67
N LEU A 142 -20.91 1.00 3.70
CA LEU A 142 -21.63 2.16 3.16
C LEU A 142 -22.41 1.84 1.87
N GLY A 143 -22.30 0.63 1.33
CA GLY A 143 -22.91 0.27 0.05
C GLY A 143 -22.31 1.00 -1.16
N LEU A 144 -21.03 1.35 -1.10
CA LEU A 144 -20.28 2.10 -2.11
C LEU A 144 -19.35 1.20 -2.97
N ILE A 145 -19.44 -0.12 -2.84
CA ILE A 145 -18.70 -1.03 -3.74
C ILE A 145 -19.38 -1.07 -5.10
N ARG A 146 -18.66 -0.64 -6.13
CA ARG A 146 -19.06 -0.82 -7.52
C ARG A 146 -18.24 -1.94 -8.15
N GLU A 147 -18.90 -3.05 -8.46
CA GLU A 147 -18.26 -4.13 -9.20
C GLU A 147 -18.12 -3.79 -10.69
N VAL A 148 -16.95 -4.01 -11.25
CA VAL A 148 -16.65 -3.78 -12.68
C VAL A 148 -16.02 -5.02 -13.31
N PRO A 149 -16.37 -5.41 -14.55
CA PRO A 149 -15.78 -6.59 -15.18
C PRO A 149 -14.28 -6.40 -15.44
N PRO A 150 -13.49 -7.49 -15.47
CA PRO A 150 -12.10 -7.40 -15.91
C PRO A 150 -12.04 -6.92 -17.38
N PRO A 151 -11.04 -6.12 -17.74
CA PRO A 151 -10.80 -5.77 -19.15
C PRO A 151 -10.44 -7.04 -19.94
N SER A 152 -10.94 -7.11 -21.18
CA SER A 152 -10.77 -8.22 -22.12
C SER A 152 -9.42 -8.20 -22.82
#